data_AF-A0A9P7G3Y5-F1
#
_entry.id   AF-A0A9P7G3Y5-F1
#
_cell.length_a   1.000
_cell.length_b   1.000
_cell.length_c   1.000
_cell.angle_alpha   90.00
_cell.angle_beta   90.00
_cell.angle_gamma   90.00
#
_symmetry.space_group_name_H-M   'P 1'
#
loop_
_entity.id
_entity.type
_entity.pdbx_description
1 polymer ?
#
loop_
_entity_poly.entity_id
_entity_poly.type
_entity_poly.pdbx_seq_one_letter_code
_entity_poly.pdbx_strand_id
1 'polypeptide(L)'
;MQALQSTLEILSVDIIPLVSSPPGFIAFTNSLLHHRCLPTLRSLTIRASKWNTVLTAPEFRGLFVLHALEVLHISNITSHELDDTCIADAAPSWPSLEQFHIEAPEDIGPTSIPPNVTLAGLIPLIRHCPELNSFSIPIHAKPFDVNLLQPGDRNMTIEYLHFEASTIEAPAAVYRRLLLMFPKLEWIVTHHLLANDDEEGWGYIREVLQESTDSWDSDYDH
;
A
#
# COMPACT_ATOMS: atom_id res chain seq x y z
N MET A 1 4.93 -22.82 -38.04
CA MET A 1 4.92 -23.21 -36.61
C MET A 1 4.99 -21.92 -35.80
N GLN A 2 3.85 -21.35 -35.40
CA GLN A 2 3.81 -20.29 -34.40
C GLN A 2 4.12 -20.95 -33.05
N ALA A 3 5.28 -20.65 -32.47
CA ALA A 3 5.53 -20.97 -31.08
C ALA A 3 4.57 -20.10 -30.26
N LEU A 4 3.62 -20.73 -29.55
CA LEU A 4 2.87 -20.11 -28.48
C LEU A 4 3.90 -19.67 -27.42
N GLN A 5 4.38 -18.44 -27.51
CA GLN A 5 5.06 -17.79 -26.39
C GLN A 5 4.00 -17.57 -25.32
N SER A 6 3.91 -18.50 -24.37
CA SER A 6 3.16 -18.29 -23.15
C SER A 6 3.80 -17.11 -22.41
N THR A 7 3.13 -15.97 -22.38
CA THR A 7 3.52 -14.81 -21.59
C THR A 7 3.17 -15.10 -20.13
N LEU A 8 4.18 -15.08 -19.27
CA LEU A 8 3.93 -15.19 -17.83
C LEU A 8 3.46 -13.82 -17.33
N GLU A 9 2.21 -13.74 -16.91
CA GLU A 9 1.57 -12.49 -16.44
C GLU A 9 1.46 -12.43 -14.92
N ILE A 10 1.45 -13.58 -14.24
CA ILE A 10 1.26 -13.70 -12.81
C ILE A 10 2.44 -14.47 -12.22
N LEU A 11 3.08 -13.91 -11.19
CA LEU A 11 4.15 -14.53 -10.44
C LEU A 11 3.85 -14.45 -8.95
N SER A 12 3.68 -15.61 -8.32
CA SER A 12 3.58 -15.73 -6.87
C SER A 12 4.82 -16.43 -6.34
N VAL A 13 5.47 -15.83 -5.35
CA VAL A 13 6.69 -16.34 -4.72
C VAL A 13 6.46 -16.51 -3.23
N ASP A 14 6.55 -17.75 -2.76
CA ASP A 14 6.54 -18.07 -1.34
C ASP A 14 7.97 -18.24 -0.85
N ILE A 15 8.45 -17.27 -0.08
CA ILE A 15 9.76 -17.28 0.57
C ILE A 15 9.63 -18.09 1.86
N ILE A 16 10.09 -19.33 1.80
CA ILE A 16 10.19 -20.20 2.98
C ILE A 16 11.49 -19.83 3.70
N PRO A 17 11.47 -19.44 4.98
CA PRO A 17 12.66 -19.08 5.72
C PRO A 17 13.53 -20.33 5.92
N LEU A 18 14.56 -20.47 5.09
CA LEU A 18 15.71 -21.30 5.42
C LEU A 18 16.56 -20.50 6.41
N VAL A 19 16.90 -21.15 7.51
CA VAL A 19 17.64 -20.61 8.66
C VAL A 19 18.82 -19.75 8.16
N SER A 20 18.79 -18.46 8.52
CA SER A 20 19.88 -17.49 8.36
C SER A 20 20.39 -17.24 6.93
N SER A 21 19.69 -16.42 6.13
CA SER A 21 20.34 -15.67 5.04
C SER A 21 19.51 -14.49 4.52
N PRO A 22 20.10 -13.27 4.38
CA PRO A 22 19.50 -12.08 3.75
C PRO A 22 19.46 -11.95 2.20
N PRO A 23 19.71 -12.95 1.32
CA PRO A 23 19.72 -12.70 -0.13
C PRO A 23 18.37 -12.91 -0.81
N GLY A 24 17.30 -13.30 -0.10
CA GLY A 24 16.03 -13.68 -0.73
C GLY A 24 15.49 -12.62 -1.69
N PHE A 25 15.28 -11.40 -1.20
CA PHE A 25 14.63 -10.35 -1.99
C PHE A 25 15.57 -9.74 -3.03
N ILE A 26 16.81 -9.39 -2.68
CA ILE A 26 17.79 -8.85 -3.65
C ILE A 26 18.09 -9.87 -4.76
N ALA A 27 18.33 -11.14 -4.42
CA ALA A 27 18.59 -12.16 -5.43
C ALA A 27 17.34 -12.41 -6.28
N PHE A 28 16.15 -12.34 -5.68
CA PHE A 28 14.89 -12.41 -6.40
C PHE A 28 14.74 -11.24 -7.39
N THR A 29 14.86 -9.99 -6.95
CA THR A 29 14.71 -8.82 -7.83
C THR A 29 15.78 -8.83 -8.92
N ASN A 30 17.03 -9.17 -8.59
CA ASN A 30 18.08 -9.36 -9.59
C ASN A 30 17.77 -10.47 -10.59
N SER A 31 17.18 -11.58 -10.16
CA SER A 31 16.77 -12.66 -11.08
C SER A 31 15.61 -12.20 -11.96
N LEU A 32 14.67 -11.47 -11.39
CA LEU A 32 13.52 -10.89 -12.09
C LEU A 32 13.99 -9.91 -13.16
N LEU A 33 14.97 -9.04 -12.87
CA LEU A 33 15.58 -8.08 -13.81
C LEU A 33 16.14 -8.73 -15.09
N HIS A 34 16.48 -10.01 -15.06
CA HIS A 34 16.99 -10.74 -16.22
C HIS A 34 15.95 -11.69 -16.83
N HIS A 35 14.74 -11.74 -16.27
CA HIS A 35 13.71 -12.68 -16.70
C HIS A 35 12.89 -12.12 -17.88
N ARG A 36 12.49 -12.98 -18.82
CA ARG A 36 11.78 -12.58 -20.03
C ARG A 36 10.33 -12.14 -19.80
N CYS A 37 9.79 -12.41 -18.60
CA CYS A 37 8.41 -12.06 -18.26
C CYS A 37 8.24 -10.61 -17.78
N LEU A 38 9.34 -9.88 -17.54
CA LEU A 38 9.28 -8.50 -17.03
C LEU A 38 8.27 -7.60 -17.77
N PRO A 39 8.23 -7.58 -19.12
CA PRO A 39 7.34 -6.64 -19.81
C PRO A 39 5.87 -7.06 -19.75
N THR A 40 5.59 -8.30 -19.36
CA THR A 40 4.23 -8.87 -19.35
C THR A 40 3.73 -9.15 -17.95
N LEU A 41 4.55 -8.95 -16.92
CA LEU A 41 4.17 -9.26 -15.55
C LEU A 41 3.19 -8.21 -15.04
N ARG A 42 1.93 -8.64 -14.83
CA ARG A 42 0.81 -7.84 -14.36
C ARG A 42 0.55 -8.04 -12.88
N SER A 43 0.87 -9.22 -12.34
CA SER A 43 0.66 -9.52 -10.92
C SER A 43 1.91 -10.12 -10.30
N LEU A 44 2.38 -9.50 -9.23
CA LEU A 44 3.48 -9.97 -8.41
C LEU A 44 3.02 -10.11 -6.96
N THR A 45 3.04 -11.34 -6.47
CA THR A 45 2.78 -11.64 -5.07
C THR A 45 4.04 -12.24 -4.43
N ILE A 46 4.48 -11.67 -3.32
CA ILE A 46 5.65 -12.15 -2.56
C ILE A 46 5.18 -12.37 -1.13
N ARG A 47 5.10 -13.63 -0.73
CA ARG A 47 4.72 -14.03 0.63
C ARG A 47 5.94 -14.58 1.33
N ALA A 48 6.15 -14.23 2.58
CA ALA A 48 7.05 -14.99 3.44
C ALA A 48 6.29 -15.40 4.70
N SER A 49 6.66 -16.49 5.35
CA SER A 49 6.02 -16.81 6.65
C SER A 49 6.44 -15.83 7.75
N LYS A 50 7.66 -15.29 7.67
CA LYS A 50 8.14 -14.16 8.47
C LYS A 50 9.36 -13.54 7.82
N TRP A 51 9.33 -12.22 7.59
CA TRP A 51 10.53 -11.52 7.15
C TRP A 51 11.47 -11.33 8.34
N ASN A 52 12.65 -11.93 8.25
CA ASN A 52 13.73 -11.75 9.23
C ASN A 52 14.64 -10.56 8.89
N THR A 53 14.33 -9.84 7.81
CA THR A 53 15.11 -8.72 7.27
C THR A 53 14.17 -7.55 6.99
N VAL A 54 14.73 -6.35 7.10
CA VAL A 54 14.05 -5.11 6.75
C VAL A 54 13.96 -5.02 5.23
N LEU A 55 12.78 -4.74 4.66
CA LEU A 55 12.68 -4.39 3.24
C LEU A 55 13.22 -2.97 3.04
N THR A 56 14.38 -2.86 2.40
CA THR A 56 15.06 -1.58 2.19
C THR A 56 14.58 -0.89 0.89
N ALA A 57 14.74 0.43 0.79
CA ALA A 57 14.38 1.15 -0.43
C ALA A 57 15.15 0.66 -1.69
N PRO A 58 16.47 0.37 -1.65
CA PRO A 58 17.20 -0.17 -2.80
C PRO A 58 16.66 -1.52 -3.28
N GLU A 59 16.24 -2.39 -2.35
CA GLU A 59 15.61 -3.66 -2.66
C GLU A 59 14.30 -3.45 -3.42
N PHE A 60 13.44 -2.58 -2.88
CA PHE A 60 12.14 -2.26 -3.46
C PHE A 60 12.25 -1.62 -4.85
N ARG A 61 13.27 -0.77 -5.08
CA ARG A 61 13.57 -0.16 -6.39
C ARG A 61 13.75 -1.19 -7.51
N GLY A 62 14.19 -2.41 -7.19
CA GLY A 62 14.29 -3.49 -8.18
C GLY A 62 12.96 -3.85 -8.86
N LEU A 63 11.82 -3.48 -8.27
CA LEU A 63 10.48 -3.71 -8.81
C LEU A 63 10.01 -2.62 -9.77
N PHE A 64 10.73 -1.50 -9.88
CA PHE A 64 10.29 -0.33 -10.68
C PHE A 64 10.35 -0.59 -12.19
N VAL A 65 10.97 -1.69 -12.61
CA VAL A 65 11.02 -2.10 -14.01
C VAL A 65 9.73 -2.76 -14.50
N LEU A 66 8.80 -3.09 -13.59
CA LEU A 66 7.58 -3.83 -13.87
C LEU A 66 6.48 -2.89 -14.39
N HIS A 67 6.64 -2.32 -15.57
CA HIS A 67 5.75 -1.27 -16.07
C HIS A 67 4.31 -1.71 -16.37
N ALA A 68 4.08 -3.01 -16.54
CA ALA A 68 2.75 -3.58 -16.76
C ALA A 68 2.07 -4.02 -15.46
N LEU A 69 2.65 -3.72 -14.29
CA LEU A 69 2.17 -4.20 -13.00
C LEU A 69 0.83 -3.55 -12.64
N GLU A 70 -0.15 -4.41 -12.38
CA GLU A 70 -1.50 -4.09 -11.91
C GLU A 70 -1.68 -4.47 -10.45
N VAL A 71 -1.06 -5.57 -10.02
CA VAL A 71 -1.15 -6.05 -8.63
C VAL A 71 0.25 -6.24 -8.06
N LEU A 72 0.55 -5.49 -7.01
CA LEU A 72 1.71 -5.72 -6.15
C LEU A 72 1.23 -6.11 -4.77
N HIS A 73 1.57 -7.32 -4.33
CA HIS A 73 1.25 -7.78 -2.98
C HIS A 73 2.50 -8.36 -2.31
N ILE A 74 2.98 -7.71 -1.26
CA ILE A 74 4.09 -8.20 -0.45
C ILE A 74 3.58 -8.35 0.98
N SER A 75 3.58 -9.57 1.52
CA SER A 75 2.99 -9.84 2.84
C SER A 75 4.01 -10.30 3.88
N ASN A 76 3.60 -10.14 5.15
CA ASN A 76 4.35 -10.49 6.36
C ASN A 76 5.67 -9.74 6.54
N ILE A 77 5.76 -8.50 6.03
CA ILE A 77 6.92 -7.64 6.23
C ILE A 77 6.94 -7.10 7.66
N THR A 78 7.91 -7.55 8.47
CA THR A 78 8.04 -7.13 9.87
C THR A 78 8.53 -5.69 10.02
N SER A 79 9.26 -5.19 9.03
CA SER A 79 9.80 -3.82 8.99
C SER A 79 10.20 -3.44 7.57
N HIS A 80 10.03 -2.17 7.22
CA HIS A 80 10.47 -1.63 5.95
C HIS A 80 10.98 -0.19 6.09
N GLU A 81 11.95 0.16 5.25
CA GLU A 81 12.49 1.53 5.14
C GLU A 81 11.80 2.35 4.05
N LEU A 82 10.66 1.88 3.55
CA LEU A 82 9.87 2.63 2.58
C LEU A 82 9.44 3.96 3.21
N ASP A 83 9.70 5.04 2.49
CA ASP A 83 9.37 6.41 2.82
C ASP A 83 8.64 7.08 1.65
N ASP A 84 8.22 8.33 1.84
CA ASP A 84 7.54 9.12 0.81
C ASP A 84 8.35 9.23 -0.48
N THR A 85 9.68 9.34 -0.37
CA THR A 85 10.59 9.43 -1.53
C THR A 85 10.55 8.15 -2.35
N CYS A 86 10.60 6.99 -1.68
CA CYS A 86 10.57 5.70 -2.34
C CYS A 86 9.25 5.47 -3.09
N ILE A 87 8.11 5.84 -2.49
CA ILE A 87 6.80 5.75 -3.15
C ILE A 87 6.69 6.74 -4.32
N ALA A 88 7.23 7.96 -4.16
CA ALA A 88 7.28 8.95 -5.23
C ALA A 88 8.12 8.49 -6.44
N ASP A 89 9.24 7.81 -6.20
CA ASP A 89 10.06 7.21 -7.25
C ASP A 89 9.35 6.01 -7.92
N ALA A 90 8.56 5.25 -7.15
CA ALA A 90 7.91 4.02 -7.60
C ALA A 90 6.66 4.27 -8.46
N ALA A 91 5.81 5.22 -8.06
CA ALA A 91 4.50 5.42 -8.65
C ALA A 91 4.51 5.65 -10.18
N PRO A 92 5.42 6.48 -10.77
CA PRO A 92 5.48 6.67 -12.21
C PRO A 92 5.85 5.41 -12.99
N SER A 93 6.48 4.44 -12.33
CA SER A 93 6.86 3.17 -12.93
C SER A 93 5.70 2.20 -13.11
N TRP A 94 4.57 2.39 -12.41
CA TRP A 94 3.42 1.46 -12.40
C TRP A 94 2.12 2.16 -12.81
N PRO A 95 2.02 2.69 -14.04
CA PRO A 95 0.84 3.46 -14.47
C PRO A 95 -0.45 2.65 -14.51
N SER A 96 -0.37 1.32 -14.61
CA SER A 96 -1.52 0.41 -14.63
C SER A 96 -1.84 -0.18 -13.26
N LEU A 97 -1.23 0.29 -12.18
CA LEU A 97 -1.40 -0.31 -10.86
C LEU A 97 -2.85 -0.17 -10.36
N GLU A 98 -3.48 -1.30 -10.10
CA GLU A 98 -4.84 -1.44 -9.57
C GLU A 98 -4.83 -1.72 -8.06
N GLN A 99 -3.87 -2.53 -7.60
CA GLN A 99 -3.78 -3.01 -6.22
C GLN A 99 -2.36 -2.90 -5.69
N PHE A 100 -2.20 -2.21 -4.57
CA PHE A 100 -0.90 -2.00 -3.92
C PHE A 100 -0.94 -2.41 -2.45
N HIS A 101 -0.44 -3.59 -2.13
CA HIS A 101 -0.52 -4.19 -0.81
C HIS A 101 0.87 -4.50 -0.26
N ILE A 102 1.21 -3.87 0.86
CA ILE A 102 2.38 -4.14 1.68
C ILE A 102 1.85 -4.42 3.07
N GLU A 103 1.79 -5.69 3.44
CA GLU A 103 1.15 -6.15 4.66
C GLU A 103 2.17 -6.53 5.71
N ALA A 104 1.89 -6.10 6.93
CA ALA A 104 2.64 -6.44 8.12
C ALA A 104 2.10 -7.77 8.68
N PRO A 105 2.92 -8.61 9.35
CA PRO A 105 2.42 -9.87 9.91
C PRO A 105 1.44 -9.62 11.08
N GLU A 106 0.50 -10.53 11.28
CA GLU A 106 -0.52 -10.43 12.35
C GLU A 106 0.09 -10.45 13.78
N ASP A 107 1.34 -10.91 13.96
CA ASP A 107 1.98 -11.16 15.25
C ASP A 107 3.08 -10.14 15.64
N ILE A 108 3.10 -8.95 15.03
CA ILE A 108 4.12 -7.95 15.33
C ILE A 108 4.03 -7.49 16.78
N GLY A 109 5.08 -7.79 17.55
CA GLY A 109 5.25 -7.26 18.90
C GLY A 109 5.56 -5.76 18.90
N PRO A 110 5.60 -5.11 20.07
CA PRO A 110 5.76 -3.65 20.26
C PRO A 110 7.11 -3.08 19.79
N THR A 111 7.95 -3.89 19.15
CA THR A 111 9.29 -3.53 18.67
C THR A 111 9.33 -3.21 17.18
N SER A 112 8.18 -3.09 16.50
CA SER A 112 8.17 -2.65 15.10
C SER A 112 8.63 -1.20 14.98
N ILE A 113 9.39 -0.96 13.93
CA ILE A 113 9.79 0.38 13.53
C ILE A 113 8.53 1.07 12.98
N PRO A 114 8.19 2.28 13.45
CA PRO A 114 7.07 3.03 12.90
C PRO A 114 7.24 3.23 11.39
N PRO A 115 6.15 3.19 10.61
CA PRO A 115 6.20 3.45 9.18
C PRO A 115 6.70 4.86 8.87
N ASN A 116 7.56 5.00 7.87
CA ASN A 116 8.04 6.30 7.39
C ASN A 116 7.18 6.90 6.27
N VAL A 117 6.34 6.09 5.63
CA VAL A 117 5.39 6.56 4.62
C VAL A 117 4.32 7.38 5.32
N THR A 118 4.08 8.58 4.83
CA THR A 118 3.06 9.50 5.33
C THR A 118 1.86 9.51 4.40
N LEU A 119 0.76 10.12 4.85
CA LEU A 119 -0.39 10.33 3.97
C LEU A 119 -0.04 11.16 2.72
N ALA A 120 0.88 12.13 2.84
CA ALA A 120 1.36 12.89 1.68
C ALA A 120 2.17 12.03 0.70
N GLY A 121 2.89 11.03 1.22
CA GLY A 121 3.65 10.05 0.43
C GLY A 121 2.80 9.20 -0.51
N LEU A 122 1.47 9.16 -0.30
CA LEU A 122 0.55 8.42 -1.17
C LEU A 122 0.05 9.24 -2.36
N ILE A 123 0.26 10.57 -2.38
CA ILE A 123 -0.16 11.46 -3.47
C ILE A 123 0.42 11.01 -4.83
N PRO A 124 1.70 10.61 -4.95
CA PRO A 124 2.25 10.11 -6.21
C PRO A 124 1.51 8.89 -6.76
N LEU A 125 1.07 7.95 -5.90
CA LEU A 125 0.29 6.79 -6.35
C LEU A 125 -1.05 7.23 -6.95
N ILE A 126 -1.78 8.12 -6.28
CA ILE A 126 -3.04 8.66 -6.81
C ILE A 126 -2.83 9.35 -8.17
N ARG A 127 -1.74 10.10 -8.30
CA ARG A 127 -1.45 10.89 -9.51
C ARG A 127 -1.03 10.03 -10.69
N HIS A 128 -0.25 8.97 -10.44
CA HIS A 128 0.36 8.17 -11.49
C HIS A 128 -0.35 6.84 -11.77
N CYS A 129 -1.19 6.36 -10.83
CA CYS A 129 -1.90 5.09 -10.93
C CYS A 129 -3.42 5.35 -10.93
N PRO A 130 -4.01 5.79 -12.05
CA PRO A 130 -5.43 6.16 -12.13
C PRO A 130 -6.39 4.98 -11.91
N GLU A 131 -5.94 3.76 -12.17
CA GLU A 131 -6.73 2.53 -12.00
C GLU A 131 -6.65 1.95 -10.58
N LEU A 132 -5.87 2.57 -9.70
CA LEU A 132 -5.69 2.12 -8.31
C LEU A 132 -7.06 2.09 -7.64
N ASN A 133 -7.49 0.92 -7.19
CA ASN A 133 -8.80 0.71 -6.56
C ASN A 133 -8.68 0.08 -5.18
N SER A 134 -7.49 -0.36 -4.80
CA SER A 134 -7.20 -0.92 -3.49
C SER A 134 -5.75 -0.66 -3.11
N PHE A 135 -5.50 -0.25 -1.87
CA PHE A 135 -4.17 -0.32 -1.31
C PHE A 135 -4.16 -0.58 0.20
N SER A 136 -3.09 -1.22 0.64
CA SER A 136 -2.75 -1.45 2.04
C SER A 136 -1.27 -1.21 2.23
N ILE A 137 -0.89 -0.30 3.12
CA ILE A 137 0.51 -0.08 3.49
C ILE A 137 0.56 0.54 4.89
N PRO A 138 1.51 0.14 5.75
CA PRO A 138 1.78 0.85 6.97
C PRO A 138 2.15 2.30 6.72
N ILE A 139 1.41 3.22 7.34
CA ILE A 139 1.65 4.65 7.26
C ILE A 139 1.72 5.31 8.64
N HIS A 140 2.45 6.40 8.70
CA HIS A 140 2.36 7.39 9.74
C HIS A 140 1.42 8.50 9.26
N ALA A 141 0.15 8.34 9.59
CA ALA A 141 -0.94 9.19 9.12
C ALA A 141 -0.90 10.53 9.85
N LYS A 142 -0.31 11.53 9.21
CA LYS A 142 -0.32 12.92 9.68
C LYS A 142 -0.92 13.84 8.62
N PRO A 143 -1.53 14.97 9.02
CA PRO A 143 -2.09 15.91 8.06
C PRO A 143 -0.98 16.55 7.21
N PHE A 144 -1.30 16.85 5.96
CA PHE A 144 -0.39 17.52 5.02
C PHE A 144 -0.98 18.85 4.51
N ASP A 145 -0.17 19.63 3.80
CA ASP A 145 -0.63 20.87 3.15
C ASP A 145 -1.48 20.54 1.91
N VAL A 146 -2.72 21.04 1.85
CA VAL A 146 -3.63 20.83 0.71
C VAL A 146 -3.04 21.27 -0.62
N ASN A 147 -2.09 22.21 -0.63
CA ASN A 147 -1.44 22.68 -1.84
C ASN A 147 -0.56 21.62 -2.51
N LEU A 148 -0.28 20.50 -1.82
CA LEU A 148 0.42 19.35 -2.41
C LEU A 148 -0.47 18.56 -3.39
N LEU A 149 -1.79 18.70 -3.28
CA LEU A 149 -2.75 18.14 -4.23
C LEU A 149 -2.98 19.13 -5.37
N GLN A 150 -2.78 18.68 -6.59
CA GLN A 150 -3.16 19.41 -7.80
C GLN A 150 -4.63 19.13 -8.12
N PRO A 151 -5.28 20.02 -8.91
CA PRO A 151 -6.61 19.72 -9.44
C PRO A 151 -6.61 18.40 -10.21
N GLY A 152 -7.41 17.44 -9.75
CA GLY A 152 -7.47 16.09 -10.33
C GLY A 152 -6.67 15.02 -9.58
N ASP A 153 -5.84 15.38 -8.59
CA ASP A 153 -5.16 14.42 -7.71
C ASP A 153 -6.15 13.84 -6.69
N ARG A 154 -7.12 13.07 -7.18
CA ARG A 154 -8.13 12.40 -6.38
C ARG A 154 -8.39 11.03 -6.97
N ASN A 155 -8.50 10.06 -6.09
CA ASN A 155 -8.89 8.73 -6.44
C ASN A 155 -10.41 8.58 -6.22
N MET A 156 -11.15 8.28 -7.28
CA MET A 156 -12.61 8.20 -7.28
C MET A 156 -13.13 6.76 -7.26
N THR A 157 -12.26 5.79 -7.00
CA THR A 157 -12.51 4.35 -7.07
C THR A 157 -12.37 3.68 -5.70
N ILE A 158 -11.46 4.17 -4.86
CA ILE A 158 -11.23 3.63 -3.53
C ILE A 158 -12.37 4.03 -2.59
N GLU A 159 -13.08 3.01 -2.13
CA GLU A 159 -14.16 3.08 -1.14
C GLU A 159 -13.71 2.51 0.22
N TYR A 160 -12.67 1.66 0.21
CA TYR A 160 -12.18 0.94 1.38
C TYR A 160 -10.66 1.12 1.49
N LEU A 161 -10.19 1.62 2.63
CA LEU A 161 -8.77 1.71 2.92
C LEU A 161 -8.37 0.70 3.98
N HIS A 162 -7.18 0.15 3.80
CA HIS A 162 -6.58 -0.73 4.78
C HIS A 162 -5.26 -0.13 5.29
N PHE A 163 -5.20 0.16 6.58
CA PHE A 163 -3.99 0.67 7.24
C PHE A 163 -3.47 -0.36 8.24
N GLU A 164 -2.42 -1.06 7.85
CA GLU A 164 -1.71 -2.06 8.65
C GLU A 164 -0.75 -1.36 9.61
N ALA A 165 -0.73 -1.71 10.91
CA ALA A 165 0.26 -1.21 11.87
C ALA A 165 0.54 0.32 11.77
N SER A 166 -0.51 1.11 11.52
CA SER A 166 -0.39 2.53 11.17
C SER A 166 -0.66 3.42 12.38
N THR A 167 0.14 4.47 12.49
CA THR A 167 0.00 5.48 13.56
C THR A 167 -0.77 6.68 13.05
N ILE A 168 -1.42 7.44 13.94
CA ILE A 168 -2.23 8.59 13.53
C ILE A 168 -2.00 9.83 14.41
N GLU A 169 -1.79 10.96 13.75
CA GLU A 169 -1.68 12.28 14.37
C GLU A 169 -2.84 13.18 13.95
N ALA A 170 -3.46 13.87 14.91
CA ALA A 170 -4.59 14.78 14.67
C ALA A 170 -5.72 14.16 13.81
N PRO A 171 -6.47 13.17 14.35
CA PRO A 171 -7.44 12.36 13.60
C PRO A 171 -8.43 13.16 12.74
N ALA A 172 -8.99 14.25 13.28
CA ALA A 172 -9.91 15.11 12.54
C ALA A 172 -9.27 15.81 11.32
N ALA A 173 -7.98 16.16 11.40
CA ALA A 173 -7.26 16.74 10.29
C ALA A 173 -6.91 15.68 9.23
N VAL A 174 -6.47 14.49 9.67
CA VAL A 174 -6.21 13.33 8.80
C VAL A 174 -7.48 12.91 8.05
N TYR A 175 -8.62 12.80 8.73
CA TYR A 175 -9.91 12.51 8.09
C TYR A 175 -10.22 13.46 6.93
N ARG A 176 -10.09 14.77 7.15
CA ARG A 176 -10.31 15.77 6.09
C ARG A 176 -9.35 15.59 4.92
N ARG A 177 -8.12 15.13 5.17
CA ARG A 177 -7.14 14.85 4.10
C ARG A 177 -7.49 13.57 3.34
N LEU A 178 -7.92 12.53 4.02
CA LEU A 178 -8.40 11.30 3.40
C LEU A 178 -9.56 11.58 2.47
N LEU A 179 -10.57 12.35 2.89
CA LEU A 179 -11.70 12.71 2.00
C LEU A 179 -11.31 13.59 0.81
N LEU A 180 -10.24 14.39 0.92
CA LEU A 180 -9.73 15.15 -0.22
C LEU A 180 -9.07 14.23 -1.26
N MET A 181 -8.38 13.19 -0.81
CA MET A 181 -7.67 12.22 -1.64
C MET A 181 -8.58 11.13 -2.20
N PHE A 182 -9.55 10.68 -1.40
CA PHE A 182 -10.45 9.56 -1.66
C PHE A 182 -11.90 9.99 -1.38
N PRO A 183 -12.54 10.75 -2.28
CA PRO A 183 -13.86 11.33 -2.01
C PRO A 183 -15.00 10.32 -1.88
N LYS A 184 -14.78 9.07 -2.28
CA LYS A 184 -15.73 7.96 -2.11
C LYS A 184 -15.36 7.04 -0.94
N LEU A 185 -14.44 7.45 -0.07
CA LEU A 185 -14.05 6.63 1.06
C LEU A 185 -15.25 6.41 2.00
N GLU A 186 -15.65 5.16 2.14
CA GLU A 186 -16.76 4.72 3.01
C GLU A 186 -16.24 4.07 4.28
N TRP A 187 -15.11 3.36 4.20
CA TRP A 187 -14.63 2.57 5.32
C TRP A 187 -13.11 2.51 5.44
N ILE A 188 -12.63 2.42 6.68
CA ILE A 188 -11.22 2.18 7.00
C ILE A 188 -11.11 0.94 7.89
N VAL A 189 -10.33 -0.02 7.44
CA VAL A 189 -9.88 -1.17 8.23
C VAL A 189 -8.51 -0.87 8.79
N THR A 190 -8.29 -1.19 10.05
CA THR A 190 -6.99 -1.12 10.71
C THR A 190 -6.72 -2.44 11.42
N HIS A 191 -5.59 -3.08 11.14
CA HIS A 191 -5.14 -4.20 11.96
C HIS A 191 -4.20 -3.69 13.06
N HIS A 192 -4.62 -3.98 14.29
CA HIS A 192 -4.14 -3.35 15.51
C HIS A 192 -2.91 -4.08 16.06
N LEU A 193 -1.76 -3.40 16.10
CA LEU A 193 -0.56 -3.90 16.79
C LEU A 193 0.18 -2.80 17.58
N LEU A 194 -0.30 -1.55 17.56
CA LEU A 194 0.35 -0.40 18.21
C LEU A 194 -0.56 0.24 19.30
N ALA A 195 0.01 1.17 20.07
CA ALA A 195 -0.49 1.68 21.35
C ALA A 195 -1.95 2.18 21.34
N ASN A 196 -2.60 2.15 22.52
CA ASN A 196 -4.01 2.52 22.70
C ASN A 196 -4.42 3.87 22.06
N ASP A 197 -3.53 4.86 22.02
CA ASP A 197 -3.83 6.19 21.49
C ASP A 197 -4.12 6.19 19.97
N ASP A 198 -3.47 5.29 19.21
CA ASP A 198 -3.74 5.15 17.77
C ASP A 198 -5.11 4.51 17.53
N GLU A 199 -5.54 3.60 18.42
CA GLU A 199 -6.86 2.97 18.34
C GLU A 199 -7.98 3.99 18.52
N GLU A 200 -7.84 4.92 19.47
CA GLU A 200 -8.79 6.02 19.66
C GLU A 200 -8.86 6.91 18.41
N GLY A 201 -7.70 7.23 17.82
CA GLY A 201 -7.63 8.09 16.64
C GLY A 201 -8.28 7.48 15.39
N TRP A 202 -7.98 6.21 15.08
CA TRP A 202 -8.63 5.50 13.98
C TRP A 202 -10.09 5.17 14.27
N GLY A 203 -10.44 4.90 15.54
CA GLY A 203 -11.81 4.72 16.01
C GLY A 203 -12.68 5.93 15.70
N TYR A 204 -12.20 7.14 16.03
CA TYR A 204 -12.88 8.40 15.70
C TYR A 204 -13.16 8.52 14.20
N ILE A 205 -12.20 8.18 13.33
CA ILE A 205 -12.43 8.29 11.87
C ILE A 205 -13.51 7.30 11.41
N ARG A 206 -13.50 6.06 11.92
CA ARG A 206 -14.53 5.05 11.58
C ARG A 206 -15.92 5.49 12.01
N GLU A 207 -16.05 6.06 13.20
CA GLU A 207 -17.32 6.59 13.70
C GLU A 207 -17.86 7.70 12.79
N VAL A 208 -17.03 8.70 12.46
CA VAL A 208 -17.44 9.82 11.60
C VAL A 208 -17.78 9.36 10.18
N LEU A 209 -17.09 8.35 9.63
CA LEU A 209 -17.43 7.76 8.34
C LEU A 209 -18.80 7.06 8.39
N GLN A 210 -19.08 6.27 9.43
CA GLN A 210 -20.37 5.58 9.58
C GLN A 210 -21.54 6.55 9.70
N GLU A 211 -21.42 7.58 10.55
CA GLU A 211 -22.45 8.62 10.69
C GLU A 211 -22.74 9.33 9.35
N SER A 212 -21.70 9.54 8.55
CA SER A 212 -21.83 10.18 7.24
C SER A 212 -22.53 9.31 6.21
N THR A 213 -22.54 7.98 6.37
CA THR A 213 -23.19 7.02 5.45
C THR A 213 -24.65 6.80 5.84
N ASP A 214 -24.94 6.58 7.13
CA ASP A 214 -26.29 6.33 7.63
C ASP A 214 -27.25 7.52 7.41
N SER A 215 -26.71 8.74 7.35
CA SER A 215 -27.49 9.95 7.07
C SER A 215 -28.17 9.94 5.70
N TRP A 216 -27.67 9.22 4.71
CA TRP A 216 -28.21 9.25 3.34
C TRP A 216 -29.37 8.28 3.11
N ASP A 217 -29.44 7.20 3.88
CA ASP A 217 -30.49 6.19 3.77
C ASP A 217 -31.81 6.62 4.43
N SER A 218 -31.77 7.63 5.31
CA SER A 218 -32.96 8.11 6.03
C SER A 218 -33.83 9.13 5.28
N ASP A 219 -33.34 9.69 4.17
CA ASP A 219 -34.02 10.75 3.41
C ASP A 219 -34.84 10.26 2.20
N TYR A 220 -34.88 8.95 1.92
CA TYR A 220 -35.61 8.37 0.78
C TYR A 220 -36.97 7.76 1.11
N ASP A 221 -37.48 7.96 2.32
CA ASP A 221 -38.69 7.30 2.81
C ASP A 221 -39.87 8.27 3.03
N HIS A 222 -40.13 9.21 2.12
CA HIS A 222 -41.33 10.10 2.13
C HIS A 222 -42.05 10.18 0.78
#